data_AF-A0A376H2V7-F1
#
_entry.id   AF-A0A376H2V7-F1
#
_cell.length_a   1.000
_cell.length_b   1.000
_cell.length_c   1.000
_cell.angle_alpha   90.00
_cell.angle_beta   90.00
_cell.angle_gamma   90.00
#
_symmetry.space_group_name_H-M   'P 1'
#
loop_
_entity.id
_entity.type
_entity.pdbx_description
1 polymer ?
#
loop_
_entity_poly.entity_id
_entity_poly.type
_entity_poly.pdbx_seq_one_letter_code
_entity_poly.pdbx_strand_id
1 'polypeptide(L)'
;MNEKIQNMIKDLTFECAKNNISFQLGAFSEEGSIITAQGGNEDLIALVILEQYKETLKAVEKVDCDCPKHKKLKELFGISVDEETNTSLDKRLSAFLRGDFK
;
A
#
# COMPACT_ATOMS: atom_id res chain seq x y z
N MET A 1 -19.74 3.08 -12.90
CA MET A 1 -20.29 2.98 -11.53
C MET A 1 -21.80 2.97 -11.61
N ASN A 2 -22.48 1.99 -11.00
CA ASN A 2 -23.94 1.93 -11.04
C ASN A 2 -24.58 3.01 -10.13
N GLU A 3 -25.86 3.28 -10.36
CA GLU A 3 -26.62 4.31 -9.64
C GLU A 3 -26.67 4.05 -8.12
N LYS A 4 -26.77 2.78 -7.69
CA LYS A 4 -26.80 2.41 -6.28
C LYS A 4 -25.53 2.86 -5.54
N ILE A 5 -24.35 2.62 -6.11
CA ILE A 5 -23.07 3.04 -5.51
C ILE A 5 -22.96 4.56 -5.47
N GLN A 6 -23.38 5.26 -6.53
CA GLN A 6 -23.39 6.72 -6.56
C GLN A 6 -24.29 7.30 -5.47
N ASN A 7 -25.48 6.72 -5.26
CA ASN A 7 -26.40 7.17 -4.21
C ASN A 7 -25.82 6.94 -2.82
N MET A 8 -25.16 5.80 -2.57
CA MET A 8 -24.46 5.56 -1.30
C MET A 8 -23.34 6.59 -1.03
N ILE A 9 -22.57 6.97 -2.05
CA ILE A 9 -21.52 8.00 -1.91
C ILE A 9 -22.13 9.37 -1.61
N LYS A 10 -23.27 9.71 -2.26
CA LYS A 10 -24.00 10.96 -1.99
C LYS A 10 -24.53 10.99 -0.55
N ASP A 11 -25.16 9.92 -0.09
CA ASP A 11 -25.68 9.81 1.27
C ASP A 11 -24.55 9.91 2.31
N LEU A 12 -23.42 9.23 2.07
CA LEU A 12 -22.24 9.35 2.90
C LEU A 12 -21.70 10.78 2.94
N THR A 13 -21.62 11.44 1.78
CA THR A 13 -21.16 12.83 1.69
C THR A 13 -22.03 13.76 2.53
N PHE A 14 -23.35 13.57 2.46
CA PHE A 14 -24.29 14.36 3.22
C PHE A 14 -24.16 14.15 4.73
N GLU A 15 -24.06 12.89 5.18
CA GLU A 15 -23.89 12.59 6.61
C GLU A 15 -22.52 13.03 7.15
N CYS A 16 -21.44 12.86 6.39
CA CYS A 16 -20.12 13.38 6.76
C CYS A 16 -20.12 14.91 6.89
N ALA A 17 -20.77 15.62 5.95
CA ALA A 17 -20.87 17.08 6.00
C ALA A 17 -21.59 17.56 7.26
N LYS A 18 -22.69 16.92 7.68
CA LYS A 18 -23.39 17.25 8.94
C LYS A 18 -22.52 17.12 10.18
N ASN A 19 -21.55 16.22 10.14
CA ASN A 19 -20.67 15.91 11.27
C ASN A 19 -19.28 16.55 11.15
N ASN A 20 -19.07 17.44 10.17
CA ASN A 20 -17.77 18.06 9.87
C ASN A 20 -16.64 17.03 9.64
N ILE A 21 -16.99 15.91 9.02
CA ILE A 21 -16.06 14.83 8.68
C ILE A 21 -15.63 14.99 7.22
N SER A 22 -14.34 14.85 6.95
CA SER A 22 -13.80 14.76 5.59
C SER A 22 -13.33 13.34 5.31
N PHE A 23 -13.48 12.87 4.08
CA PHE A 23 -13.11 11.51 3.71
C PHE A 23 -12.54 11.41 2.29
N GLN A 24 -11.76 10.36 2.07
CA GLN A 24 -11.35 9.89 0.75
C GLN A 24 -11.66 8.40 0.64
N LEU A 25 -12.31 8.00 -0.46
CA LEU A 25 -12.61 6.62 -0.83
C LEU A 25 -11.93 6.28 -2.14
N GLY A 26 -11.36 5.09 -2.20
CA GLY A 26 -10.82 4.48 -3.41
C GLY A 26 -11.38 3.07 -3.60
N ALA A 27 -11.73 2.72 -4.82
CA ALA A 27 -12.08 1.37 -5.23
C ALA A 27 -11.33 1.01 -6.51
N PHE A 28 -10.80 -0.20 -6.58
CA PHE A 28 -10.23 -0.77 -7.79
C PHE A 28 -11.23 -1.75 -8.40
N SER A 29 -11.55 -1.59 -9.68
CA SER A 29 -12.27 -2.61 -10.42
C SER A 29 -11.31 -3.74 -10.85
N GLU A 30 -11.87 -4.93 -11.10
CA GLU A 30 -11.10 -6.05 -11.66
C GLU A 30 -10.53 -5.74 -13.06
N GLU A 31 -11.13 -4.78 -13.77
CA GLU A 31 -10.69 -4.25 -15.06
C GLU A 31 -9.48 -3.28 -14.93
N GLY A 32 -8.97 -3.07 -13.71
CA GLY A 32 -7.83 -2.19 -13.44
C GLY A 32 -8.16 -0.70 -13.43
N SER A 33 -9.45 -0.34 -13.42
CA SER A 33 -9.86 1.06 -13.31
C SER A 33 -9.94 1.47 -11.83
N ILE A 34 -9.39 2.64 -11.52
CA ILE A 34 -9.55 3.24 -10.19
C ILE A 34 -10.77 4.16 -10.19
N ILE A 35 -11.58 4.03 -9.15
CA ILE A 35 -12.70 4.90 -8.83
C ILE A 35 -12.36 5.58 -7.51
N THR A 36 -12.43 6.91 -7.49
CA THR A 36 -12.23 7.70 -6.28
C THR A 36 -13.45 8.56 -5.98
N ALA A 37 -13.68 8.82 -4.69
CA ALA A 37 -14.72 9.72 -4.22
C ALA A 37 -14.28 10.38 -2.92
N GLN A 38 -14.36 11.70 -2.86
CA GLN A 38 -13.99 12.49 -1.69
C GLN A 38 -15.09 13.47 -1.32
N GLY A 39 -15.12 13.88 -0.06
CA GLY A 39 -16.04 14.91 0.43
C GLY A 39 -15.50 15.57 1.69
N GLY A 40 -15.79 16.86 1.85
CA GLY A 40 -15.37 17.67 3.00
C GLY A 40 -14.32 18.73 2.64
N ASN A 41 -13.51 19.11 3.64
CA ASN A 41 -12.48 20.13 3.53
C ASN A 41 -11.20 19.56 2.89
N GLU A 42 -10.61 20.30 1.94
CA GLU A 42 -9.47 19.83 1.14
C GLU A 42 -8.21 19.55 1.98
N ASP A 43 -7.92 20.38 3.01
CA ASP A 43 -6.78 20.17 3.89
C ASP A 43 -6.93 18.88 4.71
N LEU A 44 -8.15 18.63 5.22
CA LEU A 44 -8.46 17.39 5.94
C LEU A 44 -8.42 16.17 5.02
N ILE A 45 -8.85 16.29 3.75
CA ILE A 45 -8.74 15.21 2.76
C ILE A 45 -7.27 14.87 2.51
N ALA A 46 -6.39 15.87 2.37
CA ALA A 46 -4.96 15.64 2.20
C ALA A 46 -4.33 14.89 3.38
N LEU A 47 -4.76 15.22 4.62
CA LEU A 47 -4.34 14.49 5.82
C LEU A 47 -4.84 13.04 5.82
N VAL A 48 -6.09 12.78 5.43
CA VAL A 48 -6.64 11.41 5.32
C VAL A 48 -5.82 10.58 4.32
N ILE A 49 -5.50 11.14 3.16
CA ILE A 49 -4.67 10.47 2.14
C ILE A 49 -3.29 10.14 2.69
N LEU A 50 -2.66 11.09 3.38
CA LEU A 50 -1.34 10.91 3.98
C LEU A 50 -1.35 9.77 5.02
N GLU A 51 -2.35 9.74 5.89
CA GLU A 51 -2.48 8.68 6.91
C GLU A 51 -2.77 7.31 6.27
N GLN A 52 -3.63 7.24 5.25
CA GLN A 52 -3.86 6.01 4.47
C GLN A 52 -2.57 5.50 3.82
N TYR A 53 -1.76 6.40 3.24
CA TYR A 53 -0.47 6.04 2.66
C TYR A 53 0.49 5.49 3.72
N LYS A 54 0.65 6.16 4.87
CA LYS A 54 1.51 5.71 5.97
C LYS A 54 1.11 4.33 6.50
N GLU A 55 -0.18 4.10 6.72
CA GLU A 55 -0.67 2.81 7.20
C GLU A 55 -0.44 1.70 6.17
N THR A 56 -0.64 2.00 4.88
CA THR A 56 -0.35 1.06 3.80
C THR A 56 1.14 0.77 3.71
N LEU A 57 2.00 1.78 3.80
CA LEU A 57 3.46 1.62 3.80
C LEU A 57 3.91 0.66 4.91
N LYS A 58 3.47 0.88 6.15
CA LYS A 58 3.75 -0.02 7.28
C LYS A 58 3.27 -1.45 7.04
N ALA A 59 2.14 -1.62 6.35
CA ALA A 59 1.63 -2.95 6.01
C ALA A 59 2.51 -3.63 4.96
N VAL A 60 2.95 -2.90 3.93
CA VAL A 60 3.83 -3.42 2.86
C VAL A 60 5.22 -3.77 3.41
N GLU A 61 5.79 -2.96 4.31
CA GLU A 61 7.08 -3.23 4.96
C GLU A 61 7.08 -4.55 5.76
N LYS A 62 5.94 -4.91 6.34
CA LYS A 62 5.78 -6.16 7.12
C LYS A 62 5.60 -7.40 6.24
N VAL A 63 5.46 -7.25 4.92
CA VAL A 63 5.29 -8.39 4.01
C VAL A 63 6.62 -9.08 3.81
N ASP A 64 6.80 -10.21 4.50
CA ASP A 64 7.91 -11.14 4.32
C ASP A 64 7.61 -12.12 3.16
N CYS A 65 7.45 -11.56 1.96
CA CYS A 65 7.25 -12.32 0.72
C CYS A 65 7.86 -11.56 -0.45
N ASP A 66 8.74 -12.22 -1.20
CA ASP A 66 9.45 -11.64 -2.34
C ASP A 66 8.94 -12.17 -3.69
N CYS A 67 7.67 -12.58 -3.76
CA CYS A 67 7.07 -12.91 -5.05
C CYS A 67 7.01 -11.67 -5.96
N PRO A 68 6.96 -11.81 -7.29
CA PRO A 68 7.01 -10.68 -8.22
C PRO A 68 5.97 -9.59 -7.95
N LYS A 69 4.78 -9.97 -7.44
CA LYS A 69 3.72 -9.02 -7.07
C LYS A 69 4.10 -8.17 -5.85
N HIS A 70 4.63 -8.79 -4.80
CA HIS A 70 5.04 -8.07 -3.59
C HIS A 70 6.31 -7.26 -3.80
N LYS A 71 7.26 -7.76 -4.61
CA LYS A 71 8.45 -6.98 -5.00
C LYS A 71 8.06 -5.69 -5.73
N LYS A 72 7.19 -5.79 -6.73
CA LYS A 72 6.64 -4.63 -7.44
C LYS A 72 5.88 -3.68 -6.51
N LEU A 73 5.13 -4.22 -5.54
CA LEU A 73 4.42 -3.39 -4.56
C LEU A 73 5.39 -2.63 -3.64
N LYS A 74 6.42 -3.31 -3.09
CA LYS A 74 7.48 -2.67 -2.29
C LYS A 74 8.18 -1.56 -3.07
N GLU A 75 8.54 -1.82 -4.33
CA GLU A 75 9.13 -0.83 -5.25
C GLU A 75 8.23 0.40 -5.46
N LEU A 76 6.93 0.21 -5.70
CA LEU A 76 5.97 1.32 -5.85
C LEU A 76 5.85 2.17 -4.59
N PHE A 77 6.07 1.59 -3.41
CA PHE A 77 6.09 2.28 -2.14
C PHE A 77 7.48 2.84 -1.77
N GLY A 78 8.49 2.66 -2.63
CA GLY A 78 9.85 3.14 -2.39
C GLY A 78 10.61 2.36 -1.31
N ILE A 79 10.13 1.17 -0.94
CA ILE A 79 10.82 0.27 -0.01
C ILE A 79 11.94 -0.41 -0.78
N SER A 80 13.19 -0.27 -0.30
CA SER A 80 14.31 -1.02 -0.85
C SER A 80 14.04 -2.51 -0.66
N VAL A 81 13.84 -3.22 -1.78
CA VAL A 81 13.97 -4.67 -1.78
C VAL A 81 15.46 -4.93 -1.93
N ASP A 82 16.21 -4.66 -0.85
CA ASP A 82 17.62 -4.98 -0.84
C ASP A 82 17.74 -6.48 -1.15
N GLU A 83 18.48 -6.82 -2.21
CA GLU A 83 18.92 -8.20 -2.45
C GLU A 83 19.94 -8.66 -1.38
N GLU A 84 20.14 -7.87 -0.33
CA GLU A 84 21.10 -8.10 0.73
C GLU A 84 20.50 -8.85 1.93
N THR A 85 20.16 -10.11 1.73
CA THR A 85 20.50 -11.11 2.75
C THR A 85 20.86 -12.42 2.08
N ASN A 86 22.07 -12.49 1.54
CA ASN A 86 22.90 -13.67 1.77
C ASN A 86 24.36 -13.51 1.38
N THR A 87 24.91 -12.34 1.03
CA THR A 87 26.36 -12.26 0.70
C THR A 87 27.29 -12.81 1.80
N SER A 88 26.91 -12.68 3.07
CA SER A 88 27.58 -13.32 4.22
C SER A 88 27.36 -14.84 4.28
N LEU A 89 26.10 -15.28 4.15
CA LEU A 89 25.70 -16.69 4.23
C LEU A 89 26.15 -17.48 2.99
N ASP A 90 26.04 -16.92 1.80
CA ASP A 90 26.57 -17.42 0.53
C ASP A 90 28.08 -17.55 0.56
N LYS A 91 28.79 -16.57 1.15
CA LYS A 91 30.25 -16.71 1.36
C LYS A 91 30.57 -17.84 2.33
N ARG A 92 29.80 -17.98 3.42
CA ARG A 92 29.99 -19.08 4.39
C ARG A 92 29.62 -20.45 3.81
N LEU A 93 28.52 -20.54 3.06
CA LEU A 93 28.10 -21.74 2.33
C LEU A 93 29.11 -22.11 1.25
N SER A 94 29.60 -21.12 0.49
CA SER A 94 30.65 -21.35 -0.51
C SER A 94 31.95 -21.83 0.12
N ALA A 95 32.37 -21.24 1.24
CA ALA A 95 33.55 -21.69 1.98
C ALA A 95 33.36 -23.10 2.56
N PHE A 96 32.16 -23.42 3.06
CA PHE A 96 31.81 -24.76 3.54
C PHE A 96 31.87 -25.81 2.42
N LEU A 97 31.24 -25.52 1.26
CA LEU A 97 31.23 -26.42 0.10
C LEU A 97 32.62 -26.63 -0.52
N ARG A 98 33.52 -25.64 -0.42
CA ARG A 98 34.92 -25.78 -0.83
C ARG A 98 35.81 -26.48 0.20
N GLY A 99 35.31 -26.73 1.41
CA GLY A 99 36.10 -27.31 2.51
C GLY A 99 37.04 -26.32 3.19
N ASP A 100 36.84 -25.01 3.00
CA ASP A 100 37.66 -23.94 3.58
C ASP A 100 37.26 -23.59 5.02
N PHE A 101 36.21 -24.23 5.56
CA PHE A 101 35.78 -24.06 6.96
C PHE A 101 36.68 -24.90 7.88
N LYS A 102 37.69 -24.27 8.47
CA LYS A 102 38.49 -24.83 9.58
C LYS A 102 37.90 -24.46 10.93
#